data_AF-A0AAV0Y453-F1
#
_entry.id   AF-A0AAV0Y453-F1
#
_cell.length_a   1.000
_cell.length_b   1.000
_cell.length_c   1.000
_cell.angle_alpha   90.00
_cell.angle_beta   90.00
_cell.angle_gamma   90.00
#
_symmetry.space_group_name_H-M   'P 1'
#
loop_
_entity.id
_entity.type
_entity.pdbx_description
1 polymer ?
#
loop_
_entity_poly.entity_id
_entity_poly.type
_entity_poly.pdbx_seq_one_letter_code
_entity_poly.pdbx_strand_id
1 'polypeptide(L)'
;MIIWIYRYIYIWISISVWLKRWLRCNVKPPKVVISDQSLALMSGLTQAFTQFTSLESYLNVCYKLTVQKKEVEIPTCFLRNDVNHFIKLVTQWGPVKNSKYPSTKQIITRVMGLLVVCTSIEEAEPILESLFVIILSKFDGNMENLDTFTPCYTAKRYLHSMISTSVLEIINIDENSQVLNSAADNINIDEDYTSDYTNTFQDWAQQIANRSRAKVESVTMHSIFLNLNL
;
A
#
# COMPACT_ATOMS: atom_id res chain seq x y z
N MET A 1 -16.31 20.14 4.48
CA MET A 1 -14.99 19.73 5.01
C MET A 1 -14.99 19.67 6.54
N ILE A 2 -15.29 20.75 7.25
CA ILE A 2 -15.32 20.81 8.74
C ILE A 2 -16.28 19.77 9.38
N ILE A 3 -17.49 19.62 8.87
CA ILE A 3 -18.49 18.66 9.40
C ILE A 3 -18.04 17.20 9.25
N TRP A 4 -17.27 16.87 8.20
CA TRP A 4 -16.76 15.53 7.97
C TRP A 4 -15.63 15.19 8.97
N ILE A 5 -14.75 16.16 9.24
CA ILE A 5 -13.68 16.03 10.25
C ILE A 5 -14.27 15.79 11.64
N TYR A 6 -15.29 16.55 12.05
CA TYR A 6 -15.96 16.35 13.35
C TYR A 6 -16.63 14.98 13.48
N ARG A 7 -17.30 14.51 12.43
CA ARG A 7 -17.97 13.21 12.44
C ARG A 7 -16.96 12.06 12.52
N TYR A 8 -15.81 12.22 11.89
CA TYR A 8 -14.69 11.28 11.95
C TYR A 8 -14.07 11.20 13.35
N ILE A 9 -13.77 12.36 13.94
CA ILE A 9 -13.24 12.48 15.31
C ILE A 9 -14.21 11.89 16.32
N TYR A 10 -15.52 11.98 16.10
CA TYR A 10 -16.48 11.40 17.03
C TYR A 10 -16.51 9.86 16.96
N ILE A 11 -16.40 9.30 15.75
CA ILE A 11 -16.48 7.86 15.52
C ILE A 11 -15.29 7.13 16.14
N TRP A 12 -14.05 7.57 15.89
CA TRP A 12 -12.87 6.83 16.38
C TRP A 12 -12.73 6.87 17.92
N ILE A 13 -13.21 7.94 18.59
CA ILE A 13 -13.16 8.15 20.05
C ILE A 13 -14.19 7.22 20.66
N SER A 14 -15.40 7.17 20.07
CA SER A 14 -16.45 6.26 20.48
C SER A 14 -16.01 4.81 20.40
N ILE A 15 -15.33 4.41 19.31
CA ILE A 15 -14.75 3.07 19.14
C ILE A 15 -13.70 2.81 20.23
N SER A 16 -12.73 3.71 20.42
CA SER A 16 -11.67 3.53 21.43
C SER A 16 -12.25 3.39 22.84
N VAL A 17 -13.20 4.25 23.22
CA VAL A 17 -13.86 4.21 24.54
C VAL A 17 -14.61 2.90 24.74
N TRP A 18 -15.33 2.43 23.71
CA TRP A 18 -16.06 1.17 23.77
C TRP A 18 -15.11 -0.03 23.94
N LEU A 19 -14.02 -0.09 23.18
CA LEU A 19 -13.01 -1.15 23.29
C LEU A 19 -12.29 -1.12 24.65
N LYS A 20 -11.94 0.07 25.16
CA LYS A 20 -11.33 0.22 26.49
C LYS A 20 -12.26 -0.23 27.61
N ARG A 21 -13.57 0.00 27.47
CA ARG A 21 -14.57 -0.53 28.43
C ARG A 21 -14.57 -2.06 28.41
N TRP A 22 -14.43 -2.68 27.25
CA TRP A 22 -14.36 -4.13 27.13
C TRP A 22 -13.13 -4.70 27.86
N LEU A 23 -11.97 -4.05 27.77
CA LEU A 23 -10.77 -4.43 28.53
C LEU A 23 -10.95 -4.31 30.05
N ARG A 24 -11.75 -3.35 30.53
CA ARG A 24 -12.07 -3.20 31.95
C ARG A 24 -12.90 -4.36 32.52
N CYS A 25 -13.51 -5.17 31.66
CA CYS A 25 -14.23 -6.38 32.07
C CYS A 25 -13.29 -7.60 32.28
N ASN A 26 -12.00 -7.38 32.58
CA ASN A 26 -10.97 -8.41 32.73
C ASN A 26 -10.77 -9.32 31.50
N VAL A 27 -11.11 -8.82 30.31
CA VAL A 27 -10.80 -9.51 29.06
C VAL A 27 -9.32 -9.34 28.75
N LYS A 28 -8.64 -10.44 28.41
CA LYS A 28 -7.22 -10.38 28.03
C LYS A 28 -7.06 -9.54 26.75
N PRO A 29 -6.14 -8.57 26.73
CA PRO A 29 -5.92 -7.77 25.53
C PRO A 29 -5.41 -8.65 24.38
N PRO A 30 -5.87 -8.41 23.14
CA PRO A 30 -5.41 -9.16 21.98
C PRO A 30 -3.96 -8.82 21.66
N LYS A 31 -3.22 -9.80 21.14
CA LYS A 31 -1.85 -9.58 20.60
C LYS A 31 -1.87 -9.14 19.14
N VAL A 32 -2.94 -9.50 18.41
CA VAL A 32 -3.15 -9.14 17.02
C VAL A 32 -4.63 -8.84 16.83
N VAL A 33 -4.95 -7.76 16.11
CA VAL A 33 -6.31 -7.45 15.68
C VAL A 33 -6.35 -7.26 14.17
N ILE A 34 -7.38 -7.81 13.54
CA ILE A 34 -7.63 -7.70 12.11
C ILE A 34 -8.71 -6.63 11.88
N SER A 35 -8.46 -5.70 10.96
CA SER A 35 -9.37 -4.60 10.61
C SER A 35 -9.51 -4.47 9.10
N ASP A 36 -10.68 -4.03 8.65
CA ASP A 36 -11.06 -3.77 7.26
C ASP A 36 -10.44 -2.48 6.65
N GLN A 37 -9.34 -1.98 7.21
CA GLN A 37 -8.66 -0.74 6.78
C GLN A 37 -9.47 0.57 6.95
N SER A 38 -10.60 0.54 7.65
CA SER A 38 -11.28 1.79 8.07
C SER A 38 -10.36 2.59 9.01
N LEU A 39 -9.92 3.77 8.56
CA LEU A 39 -8.96 4.59 9.31
C LEU A 39 -9.51 5.00 10.71
N ALA A 40 -10.84 5.13 10.88
CA ALA A 40 -11.46 5.41 12.17
C ALA A 40 -11.40 4.19 13.11
N LEU A 41 -11.61 2.99 12.55
CA LEU A 41 -11.48 1.73 13.28
C LEU A 41 -10.02 1.48 13.66
N MET A 42 -9.08 1.61 12.71
CA MET A 42 -7.65 1.44 12.96
C MET A 42 -7.12 2.41 14.03
N SER A 43 -7.56 3.66 13.98
CA SER A 43 -7.20 4.65 15.00
C SER A 43 -7.78 4.30 16.37
N GLY A 44 -9.06 3.89 16.41
CA GLY A 44 -9.71 3.44 17.64
C GLY A 44 -9.06 2.20 18.26
N LEU A 45 -8.70 1.22 17.43
CA LEU A 45 -7.96 0.01 17.80
C LEU A 45 -6.56 0.33 18.33
N THR A 46 -5.84 1.23 17.64
CA THR A 46 -4.50 1.67 18.06
C THR A 46 -4.56 2.24 19.47
N GLN A 47 -5.46 3.20 19.71
CA GLN A 47 -5.61 3.83 21.02
C GLN A 47 -6.12 2.88 22.12
N ALA A 48 -6.81 1.80 21.76
CA ALA A 48 -7.42 0.87 22.70
C ALA A 48 -6.51 -0.30 23.08
N PHE A 49 -5.78 -0.86 22.12
CA PHE A 49 -5.03 -2.12 22.28
C PHE A 49 -3.52 -1.96 22.22
N THR A 50 -3.03 -0.80 21.79
CA THR A 50 -1.60 -0.48 21.78
C THR A 50 -1.26 0.57 22.84
N GLN A 51 0.03 0.76 23.08
CA GLN A 51 0.55 1.85 23.90
C GLN A 51 0.54 3.22 23.20
N PHE A 52 0.15 3.30 21.93
CA PHE A 52 0.25 4.52 21.11
C PHE A 52 -1.05 5.34 21.11
N THR A 53 -0.91 6.66 21.06
CA THR A 53 -2.02 7.63 21.07
C THR A 53 -2.58 7.94 19.69
N SER A 54 -1.82 7.66 18.63
CA SER A 54 -2.21 7.89 17.24
C SER A 54 -1.79 6.71 16.34
N LEU A 55 -2.56 6.49 15.27
CA LEU A 55 -2.22 5.51 14.25
C LEU A 55 -0.86 5.83 13.61
N GLU A 56 -0.58 7.10 13.37
CA GLU A 56 0.70 7.56 12.82
C GLU A 56 1.89 7.17 13.71
N SER A 57 1.79 7.38 15.04
CA SER A 57 2.84 6.97 15.97
C SER A 57 3.07 5.46 15.93
N TYR A 58 1.99 4.67 15.86
CA TYR A 58 2.07 3.23 15.71
C TYR A 58 2.78 2.83 14.41
N LEU A 59 2.38 3.41 13.27
CA LEU A 59 2.98 3.13 11.96
C LEU A 59 4.46 3.52 11.92
N ASN A 60 4.84 4.64 12.52
CA ASN A 60 6.24 5.08 12.58
C ASN A 60 7.10 4.09 13.40
N VAL A 61 6.59 3.56 14.51
CA VAL A 61 7.28 2.51 15.27
C VAL A 61 7.40 1.22 14.46
N CYS A 62 6.33 0.79 13.80
CA CYS A 62 6.38 -0.37 12.90
C CYS A 62 7.45 -0.18 11.81
N TYR A 63 7.52 0.99 11.19
CA TYR A 63 8.53 1.32 10.19
C TYR A 63 9.96 1.30 10.74
N LYS A 64 10.19 1.84 11.95
CA LYS A 64 11.49 1.77 12.63
C LYS A 64 11.92 0.33 12.90
N LEU A 65 10.99 -0.53 13.31
CA LEU A 65 11.24 -1.95 13.58
C LEU A 65 11.55 -2.73 12.30
N THR A 66 10.74 -2.56 11.25
CA THR A 66 10.81 -3.43 10.06
C THR A 66 11.82 -2.94 9.03
N VAL A 67 11.84 -1.63 8.73
CA VAL A 67 12.67 -1.07 7.65
C VAL A 67 14.00 -0.57 8.19
N GLN A 68 13.98 0.21 9.28
CA GLN A 68 15.21 0.76 9.84
C GLN A 68 15.95 -0.25 10.73
N LYS A 69 15.32 -1.38 11.07
CA LYS A 69 15.86 -2.42 11.97
C LYS A 69 16.38 -1.84 13.29
N LYS A 70 15.73 -0.78 13.78
CA LYS A 70 16.09 -0.13 15.05
C LYS A 70 15.43 -0.86 16.20
N GLU A 71 16.17 -0.95 17.30
CA GLU A 71 15.62 -1.41 18.57
C GLU A 71 14.74 -0.30 19.16
N VAL A 72 13.43 -0.46 19.02
CA VAL A 72 12.41 0.40 19.62
C VAL A 72 11.38 -0.46 20.35
N GLU A 73 10.53 0.16 21.15
CA GLU A 73 9.50 -0.55 21.89
C GLU A 73 8.55 -1.30 20.95
N ILE A 74 8.35 -2.60 21.22
CA ILE A 74 7.47 -3.45 20.40
C ILE A 74 6.01 -3.13 20.74
N PRO A 75 5.13 -2.94 19.74
CA PRO A 75 3.70 -2.76 19.98
C PRO A 75 3.11 -3.88 20.83
N THR A 76 2.31 -3.52 21.85
CA THR A 76 1.64 -4.52 22.70
C THR A 76 0.59 -5.33 21.95
N CYS A 77 0.06 -4.76 20.87
CA CYS A 77 -0.83 -5.40 19.92
C CYS A 77 -0.43 -4.99 18.50
N PHE A 78 -0.40 -5.94 17.58
CA PHE A 78 -0.23 -5.67 16.15
C PHE A 78 -1.58 -5.52 15.45
N LEU A 79 -1.68 -4.53 14.58
CA LEU A 79 -2.82 -4.33 13.69
C LEU A 79 -2.50 -4.96 12.34
N ARG A 80 -3.41 -5.79 11.85
CA ARG A 80 -3.35 -6.42 10.53
C ARG A 80 -4.58 -6.05 9.71
N ASN A 81 -4.40 -5.97 8.40
CA ASN A 81 -5.50 -5.73 7.48
C ASN A 81 -6.21 -7.02 7.13
N ASP A 82 -7.53 -6.95 7.03
CA ASP A 82 -8.31 -7.97 6.35
C ASP A 82 -7.96 -7.97 4.86
N VAL A 83 -7.44 -9.09 4.37
CA VAL A 83 -6.93 -9.21 3.01
C VAL A 83 -8.04 -9.01 1.98
N ASN A 84 -9.23 -9.56 2.23
CA ASN A 84 -10.34 -9.49 1.29
C ASN A 84 -10.86 -8.06 1.18
N HIS A 85 -11.01 -7.36 2.31
CA HIS A 85 -11.43 -5.96 2.33
C HIS A 85 -10.38 -5.07 1.66
N PHE A 86 -9.09 -5.29 1.95
CA PHE A 86 -8.01 -4.53 1.30
C PHE A 86 -8.01 -4.72 -0.23
N ILE A 87 -8.13 -5.97 -0.71
CA ILE A 87 -8.14 -6.24 -2.14
C ILE A 87 -9.38 -5.66 -2.81
N LYS A 88 -10.55 -5.73 -2.16
CA LYS A 88 -11.76 -5.06 -2.62
C LYS A 88 -11.58 -3.54 -2.70
N LEU A 89 -10.86 -2.93 -1.76
CA LEU A 89 -10.56 -1.50 -1.81
C LEU A 89 -9.62 -1.16 -2.99
N VAL A 90 -8.60 -1.98 -3.23
CA VAL A 90 -7.68 -1.80 -4.38
C VAL A 90 -8.43 -1.87 -5.71
N THR A 91 -9.36 -2.81 -5.89
CA THR A 91 -10.12 -2.92 -7.15
C THR A 91 -11.06 -1.73 -7.38
N GLN A 92 -11.37 -0.97 -6.32
CA GLN A 92 -12.19 0.24 -6.40
C GLN A 92 -11.39 1.51 -6.71
N TRP A 93 -10.06 1.48 -6.68
CA TRP A 93 -9.23 2.64 -7.04
C TRP A 93 -9.53 3.10 -8.46
N GLY A 94 -9.80 4.40 -8.64
CA GLY A 94 -10.22 4.97 -9.92
C GLY A 94 -9.40 4.50 -11.13
N PRO A 95 -8.06 4.55 -11.09
CA PRO A 95 -7.21 4.05 -12.18
C PRO A 95 -7.34 2.54 -12.45
N VAL A 96 -7.58 1.73 -11.42
CA VAL A 96 -7.76 0.27 -11.54
C VAL A 96 -9.15 -0.05 -12.04
N LYS A 97 -10.19 0.46 -11.36
CA LYS A 97 -11.60 0.27 -11.69
C LYS A 97 -11.91 0.68 -13.13
N ASN A 98 -11.41 1.85 -13.54
CA ASN A 98 -11.69 2.44 -14.85
C ASN A 98 -10.65 2.05 -15.92
N SER A 99 -9.69 1.17 -15.60
CA SER A 99 -8.73 0.69 -16.58
C SER A 99 -9.47 0.02 -17.75
N LYS A 100 -9.12 0.42 -18.97
CA LYS A 100 -9.62 -0.20 -20.20
C LYS A 100 -9.11 -1.63 -20.40
N TYR A 101 -7.94 -1.94 -19.81
CA TYR A 101 -7.25 -3.20 -20.00
C TYR A 101 -7.47 -4.13 -18.78
N PRO A 102 -8.15 -5.27 -18.96
CA PRO A 102 -8.37 -6.24 -17.87
C PRO A 102 -7.07 -6.80 -17.30
N SER A 103 -6.05 -7.00 -18.14
CA SER A 103 -4.72 -7.46 -17.73
C SER A 103 -4.06 -6.52 -16.73
N THR A 104 -4.20 -5.19 -16.91
CA THR A 104 -3.72 -4.18 -15.96
C THR A 104 -4.45 -4.27 -14.62
N LYS A 105 -5.76 -4.55 -14.62
CA LYS A 105 -6.51 -4.74 -13.37
C LYS A 105 -6.01 -5.98 -12.64
N GLN A 106 -5.85 -7.09 -13.36
CA GLN A 106 -5.42 -8.36 -12.77
C GLN A 106 -4.01 -8.26 -12.21
N ILE A 107 -3.05 -7.68 -12.96
CA ILE A 107 -1.68 -7.58 -12.48
C ILE A 107 -1.58 -6.68 -11.24
N ILE A 108 -2.21 -5.49 -11.23
CA ILE A 108 -2.20 -4.61 -10.05
C ILE A 108 -2.84 -5.33 -8.86
N THR A 109 -4.01 -5.92 -9.05
CA THR A 109 -4.73 -6.58 -7.94
C THR A 109 -3.96 -7.76 -7.37
N ARG A 110 -3.35 -8.60 -8.23
CA ARG A 110 -2.54 -9.75 -7.80
C ARG A 110 -1.26 -9.32 -7.09
N VAL A 111 -0.59 -8.29 -7.58
CA VAL A 111 0.63 -7.76 -6.96
C VAL A 111 0.31 -7.11 -5.61
N MET A 112 -0.79 -6.37 -5.50
CA MET A 112 -1.24 -5.83 -4.21
C MET A 112 -1.63 -6.95 -3.23
N GLY A 113 -2.24 -8.03 -3.71
CA GLY A 113 -2.47 -9.24 -2.91
C GLY A 113 -1.19 -9.88 -2.42
N LEU A 114 -0.19 -9.99 -3.29
CA LEU A 114 1.14 -10.47 -2.94
C LEU A 114 1.79 -9.60 -1.85
N LEU A 115 1.73 -8.28 -1.98
CA LEU A 115 2.30 -7.34 -0.99
C LEU A 115 1.64 -7.48 0.40
N VAL A 116 0.33 -7.73 0.48
CA VAL A 116 -0.37 -7.91 1.76
C VAL A 116 0.04 -9.18 2.50
N VAL A 117 0.41 -10.22 1.76
CA VAL A 117 0.84 -11.50 2.34
C VAL A 117 2.35 -11.60 2.53
N CYS A 118 3.12 -10.64 2.01
CA CYS A 118 4.57 -10.57 2.22
C CYS A 118 4.89 -10.52 3.71
N THR A 119 5.89 -11.31 4.12
CA THR A 119 6.33 -11.44 5.51
C THR A 119 7.63 -10.69 5.79
N SER A 120 8.29 -10.16 4.76
CA SER A 120 9.57 -9.46 4.85
C SER A 120 9.55 -8.19 3.99
N ILE A 121 10.20 -7.13 4.49
CA ILE A 121 10.36 -5.87 3.74
C ILE A 121 11.32 -6.06 2.56
N GLU A 122 12.32 -6.93 2.70
CA GLU A 122 13.30 -7.27 1.67
C GLU A 122 12.64 -7.92 0.45
N GLU A 123 11.55 -8.66 0.65
CA GLU A 123 10.72 -9.19 -0.44
C GLU A 123 9.73 -8.14 -0.97
N ALA A 124 9.12 -7.35 -0.08
CA ALA A 124 8.11 -6.37 -0.46
C ALA A 124 8.68 -5.22 -1.31
N GLU A 125 9.89 -4.76 -1.03
CA GLU A 125 10.53 -3.64 -1.74
C GLU A 125 10.71 -3.89 -3.25
N PRO A 126 11.34 -4.99 -3.72
CA PRO A 126 11.47 -5.25 -5.16
C PRO A 126 10.12 -5.50 -5.86
N ILE A 127 9.13 -6.05 -5.16
CA ILE A 127 7.76 -6.22 -5.67
C ILE A 127 7.11 -4.85 -5.90
N LEU A 128 7.19 -3.97 -4.91
CA LEU A 128 6.65 -2.61 -4.97
C LEU A 128 7.36 -1.78 -6.06
N GLU A 129 8.68 -1.88 -6.14
CA GLU A 129 9.47 -1.18 -7.16
C GLU A 129 9.08 -1.62 -8.58
N SER A 130 8.90 -2.93 -8.79
CA SER A 130 8.46 -3.50 -10.06
C SER A 130 7.05 -3.06 -10.43
N LEU A 131 6.13 -2.96 -9.45
CA LEU A 131 4.80 -2.42 -9.66
C LEU A 131 4.85 -0.97 -10.13
N PHE A 132 5.66 -0.13 -9.48
CA PHE A 132 5.85 1.27 -9.90
C PHE A 132 6.47 1.37 -11.30
N VAL A 133 7.45 0.52 -11.64
CA VAL A 133 7.99 0.48 -13.01
C VAL A 133 6.88 0.23 -14.02
N ILE A 134 5.98 -0.73 -13.76
CA ILE A 134 4.86 -1.03 -14.67
C ILE A 134 3.89 0.15 -14.77
N ILE A 135 3.50 0.75 -13.65
CA ILE A 135 2.52 1.86 -13.61
C ILE A 135 3.07 3.12 -14.28
N LEU A 136 4.36 3.40 -14.12
CA LEU A 136 5.01 4.59 -14.66
C LEU A 136 5.48 4.41 -16.12
N SER A 137 5.55 3.18 -16.61
CA SER A 137 6.04 2.89 -17.96
C SER A 137 5.05 3.27 -19.05
N LYS A 138 5.56 3.94 -20.09
CA LYS A 138 4.81 4.24 -21.31
C LYS A 138 4.89 3.11 -22.36
N PHE A 139 5.98 2.35 -22.34
CA PHE A 139 6.30 1.36 -23.36
C PHE A 139 6.50 -0.03 -22.74
N ASP A 140 6.06 -1.06 -23.45
CA ASP A 140 6.14 -2.46 -23.03
C ASP A 140 6.55 -3.34 -24.20
N GLY A 141 7.57 -4.18 -24.02
CA GLY A 141 8.08 -5.07 -25.05
C GLY A 141 9.58 -4.97 -25.28
N ASN A 142 10.00 -5.25 -26.51
CA ASN A 142 11.41 -5.16 -26.92
C ASN A 142 11.74 -3.72 -27.35
N MET A 143 12.95 -3.25 -27.06
CA MET A 143 13.43 -1.99 -27.62
C MET A 143 13.89 -2.24 -29.06
N GLU A 144 13.34 -1.50 -30.02
CA GLU A 144 13.80 -1.59 -31.41
C GLU A 144 15.29 -1.22 -31.49
N ASN A 145 16.07 -2.03 -32.21
CA ASN A 145 17.51 -1.86 -32.44
C ASN A 145 18.45 -2.13 -31.24
N LEU A 146 17.92 -2.56 -30.10
CA LEU A 146 18.73 -3.18 -29.04
C LEU A 146 18.20 -4.58 -28.73
N ASP A 147 19.09 -5.53 -28.47
CA ASP A 147 18.72 -6.86 -27.93
C ASP A 147 18.37 -6.76 -26.43
N THR A 148 17.55 -5.76 -26.07
CA THR A 148 17.24 -5.41 -24.68
C THR A 148 15.76 -5.12 -24.51
N PHE A 149 15.18 -5.68 -23.46
CA PHE A 149 13.77 -5.49 -23.11
C PHE A 149 13.52 -4.19 -22.35
N THR A 150 12.30 -3.64 -22.46
CA THR A 150 11.91 -2.49 -21.65
C THR A 150 11.85 -2.85 -20.15
N PRO A 151 12.06 -1.87 -19.25
CA PRO A 151 11.88 -2.06 -17.80
C PRO A 151 10.49 -2.61 -17.46
N CYS A 152 9.44 -2.15 -18.15
CA CYS A 152 8.08 -2.69 -18.01
C CYS A 152 8.04 -4.20 -18.27
N TYR A 153 8.62 -4.66 -19.37
CA TYR A 153 8.60 -6.07 -19.77
C TYR A 153 9.31 -6.94 -18.72
N THR A 154 10.50 -6.52 -18.28
CA THR A 154 11.27 -7.25 -17.26
C THR A 154 10.54 -7.30 -15.91
N ALA A 155 9.95 -6.18 -15.47
CA ALA A 155 9.16 -6.09 -14.24
C ALA A 155 7.91 -6.97 -14.29
N LYS A 156 7.19 -7.00 -15.42
CA LYS A 156 6.04 -7.89 -15.61
C LYS A 156 6.44 -9.36 -15.47
N ARG A 157 7.52 -9.77 -16.13
CA ARG A 157 8.00 -11.16 -16.06
C ARG A 157 8.39 -11.56 -14.64
N TYR A 158 9.10 -10.68 -13.93
CA TYR A 158 9.44 -10.87 -12.52
C TYR A 158 8.18 -11.07 -11.67
N LEU A 159 7.21 -10.14 -11.73
CA LEU A 159 5.98 -10.24 -10.93
C LEU A 159 5.14 -11.47 -11.29
N HIS A 160 5.08 -11.85 -12.57
CA HIS A 160 4.44 -13.10 -12.97
C HIS A 160 5.10 -14.32 -12.32
N SER A 161 6.42 -14.39 -12.30
CA SER A 161 7.14 -15.50 -11.65
C SER A 161 6.87 -15.56 -10.14
N MET A 162 6.76 -14.41 -9.49
CA MET A 162 6.43 -14.33 -8.05
C MET A 162 5.00 -14.78 -7.79
N ILE A 163 4.04 -14.30 -8.57
CA ILE A 163 2.62 -14.67 -8.45
C ILE A 163 2.41 -16.17 -8.68
N SER A 164 3.11 -16.77 -9.66
CA SER A 164 3.01 -18.21 -9.94
C SER A 164 3.64 -19.09 -8.85
N THR A 165 4.62 -18.55 -8.10
CA THR A 165 5.30 -19.27 -7.01
C THR A 165 4.57 -19.10 -5.68
N SER A 166 3.96 -17.94 -5.46
CA SER A 166 3.10 -17.69 -4.31
C SER A 166 1.78 -18.46 -4.46
N VAL A 167 1.36 -19.20 -3.44
CA VAL A 167 0.07 -19.91 -3.39
C VAL A 167 -1.08 -18.89 -3.28
N LEU A 168 -1.28 -18.06 -4.29
CA LEU A 168 -2.36 -17.07 -4.38
C LEU A 168 -3.53 -17.67 -5.16
N GLU A 169 -4.22 -18.64 -4.56
CA GLU A 169 -5.57 -19.05 -4.98
C GLU A 169 -6.65 -17.99 -4.61
N ILE A 170 -6.24 -16.84 -4.06
CA ILE A 170 -7.11 -15.84 -3.42
C ILE A 170 -7.95 -15.03 -4.43
N ILE A 171 -7.67 -15.09 -5.74
CA ILE A 171 -8.19 -14.09 -6.70
C ILE A 171 -8.92 -14.77 -7.87
N ASN A 172 -10.00 -15.50 -7.56
CA ASN A 172 -11.13 -15.63 -8.47
C ASN A 172 -12.12 -14.49 -8.16
N ILE A 173 -11.85 -13.32 -8.73
CA ILE A 173 -12.77 -12.18 -8.65
C ILE A 173 -13.91 -12.48 -9.60
N ASP A 174 -14.98 -13.07 -9.08
CA ASP A 174 -16.27 -13.12 -9.75
C ASP A 174 -16.85 -11.69 -9.78
N GLU A 175 -17.12 -11.18 -10.98
CA GLU A 175 -17.41 -9.76 -11.25
C GLU A 175 -18.77 -9.27 -10.71
N ASN A 176 -19.42 -9.98 -9.78
CA ASN A 176 -20.84 -9.79 -9.46
C ASN A 176 -21.19 -9.41 -8.00
N SER A 177 -20.26 -8.86 -7.22
CA SER A 177 -20.59 -8.42 -5.85
C SER A 177 -21.06 -6.97 -5.80
N GLN A 178 -22.34 -6.80 -5.41
CA GLN A 178 -23.05 -5.54 -5.29
C GLN A 178 -22.30 -4.49 -4.45
N VAL A 179 -22.45 -3.24 -4.91
CA VAL A 179 -21.84 -2.02 -4.37
C VAL A 179 -22.29 -1.80 -2.92
N LEU A 180 -21.38 -1.96 -1.98
CA LEU A 180 -21.46 -1.25 -0.70
C LEU A 180 -20.68 0.05 -0.89
N ASN A 181 -21.40 1.17 -0.75
CA ASN A 181 -20.83 2.51 -0.77
C ASN A 181 -19.92 2.71 0.46
N SER A 182 -18.68 2.24 0.39
CA SER A 182 -17.60 2.78 1.21
C SER A 182 -17.19 4.10 0.56
N ALA A 183 -17.47 5.21 1.24
CA ALA A 183 -16.97 6.53 0.84
C ALA A 183 -15.44 6.42 0.71
N ALA A 184 -14.96 6.44 -0.52
CA ALA A 184 -13.54 6.57 -0.80
C ALA A 184 -13.17 8.00 -0.37
N ASP A 185 -12.63 8.14 0.83
CA ASP A 185 -12.07 9.39 1.32
C ASP A 185 -10.84 9.72 0.46
N ASN A 186 -10.99 10.65 -0.48
CA ASN A 186 -9.87 11.31 -1.13
C ASN A 186 -9.18 12.16 -0.05
N ILE A 187 -8.11 11.61 0.54
CA ILE A 187 -7.25 12.37 1.45
C ILE A 187 -6.36 13.26 0.58
N ASN A 188 -6.71 14.55 0.53
CA ASN A 188 -5.79 15.59 0.10
C ASN A 188 -4.85 15.85 1.28
N ILE A 189 -3.59 15.41 1.15
CA ILE A 189 -2.57 15.67 2.17
C ILE A 189 -1.99 17.05 1.86
N ASP A 190 -2.61 18.08 2.41
CA ASP A 190 -1.97 19.37 2.64
C ASP A 190 -1.83 19.54 4.16
N GLU A 191 -0.67 19.20 4.70
CA GLU A 191 -0.24 19.71 6.01
C GLU A 191 1.23 20.14 5.94
N ASP A 192 1.39 21.46 6.12
CA ASP A 192 2.63 22.17 6.38
C ASP A 192 3.20 21.66 7.72
N TYR A 193 4.32 20.93 7.68
CA TYR A 193 5.05 20.49 8.86
C TYR A 193 6.53 20.88 8.76
N THR A 194 6.93 21.65 9.77
CA THR A 194 8.28 22.10 10.06
C THR A 194 9.26 20.94 10.16
N SER A 195 10.39 21.13 9.48
CA SER A 195 11.50 20.21 9.30
C SER A 195 12.08 19.65 10.61
N ASP A 196 11.92 18.34 10.79
CA ASP A 196 12.93 17.52 11.43
C ASP A 196 13.30 16.42 10.43
N TYR A 197 14.57 16.37 10.04
CA TYR A 197 15.06 15.58 8.90
C TYR A 197 15.17 14.09 9.32
N THR A 198 14.03 13.43 9.47
CA THR A 198 13.98 12.00 9.83
C THR A 198 13.26 11.21 8.76
N ASN A 199 14.00 10.31 8.10
CA ASN A 199 13.50 9.31 7.14
C ASN A 199 12.15 8.72 7.60
N THR A 200 11.05 9.17 7.03
CA THR A 200 9.71 8.66 7.31
C THR A 200 9.39 7.46 6.41
N PHE A 201 8.30 6.73 6.73
CA PHE A 201 7.77 5.72 5.81
C PHE A 201 7.44 6.32 4.43
N GLN A 202 6.91 7.56 4.43
CA GLN A 202 6.59 8.28 3.20
C GLN A 202 7.86 8.55 2.37
N ASP A 203 8.96 8.96 3.02
CA ASP A 203 10.23 9.17 2.33
C ASP A 203 10.78 7.88 1.73
N TRP A 204 10.69 6.76 2.47
CA TRP A 204 11.11 5.45 1.95
C TRP A 204 10.29 5.05 0.72
N ALA A 205 8.95 5.16 0.78
CA ALA A 205 8.09 4.85 -0.36
C ALA A 205 8.37 5.79 -1.54
N GLN A 206 8.63 7.07 -1.28
CA GLN A 206 8.97 8.06 -2.29
C GLN A 206 10.32 7.78 -2.95
N GLN A 207 11.31 7.31 -2.19
CA GLN A 207 12.60 6.88 -2.74
C GLN A 207 12.43 5.72 -3.72
N ILE A 208 11.60 4.72 -3.40
CA ILE A 208 11.30 3.60 -4.32
C ILE A 208 10.66 4.14 -5.61
N ALA A 209 9.64 5.00 -5.48
CA ALA A 209 8.98 5.60 -6.64
C ALA A 209 9.94 6.41 -7.52
N ASN A 210 10.87 7.16 -6.91
CA ASN A 210 11.88 7.93 -7.63
C ASN A 210 12.88 7.03 -8.36
N ARG A 211 13.32 5.92 -7.75
CA ARG A 211 14.18 4.92 -8.43
C ARG A 211 13.45 4.29 -9.63
N SER A 212 12.19 3.92 -9.46
CA SER A 212 11.37 3.39 -10.56
C SER A 212 11.22 4.40 -11.69
N ARG A 213 10.99 5.68 -11.36
CA ARG A 213 10.89 6.76 -12.36
C ARG A 213 12.19 6.92 -13.16
N ALA A 214 13.33 7.00 -12.48
CA ALA A 214 14.64 7.12 -13.13
C ALA A 214 14.92 5.95 -14.10
N LYS A 215 14.53 4.72 -13.72
CA LYS A 215 14.63 3.55 -14.60
C LYS A 215 13.80 3.70 -15.87
N VAL A 216 12.57 4.19 -15.78
CA VAL A 216 11.67 4.37 -16.93
C VAL A 216 12.10 5.54 -17.83
N GLU A 217 12.55 6.65 -17.23
CA GLU A 217 12.99 7.85 -17.98
C GLU A 217 14.26 7.61 -18.79
N SER A 218 15.18 6.77 -18.30
CA SER A 218 16.40 6.39 -19.05
C SER A 218 16.10 5.84 -20.45
N VAL A 219 15.00 5.10 -20.60
CA VAL A 219 14.53 4.53 -21.88
C VAL A 219 13.85 5.58 -22.75
N THR A 220 13.15 6.53 -22.13
CA THR A 220 12.48 7.62 -22.85
C THR A 220 13.52 8.55 -23.48
N MET A 221 14.60 8.87 -22.77
CA MET A 221 15.70 9.66 -23.33
C MET A 221 16.37 8.92 -24.50
N HIS A 222 16.66 7.63 -24.36
CA HIS A 222 17.30 6.83 -25.42
C HIS A 222 16.45 6.74 -26.70
N SER A 223 15.12 6.57 -26.56
CA SER A 223 14.20 6.55 -27.70
C SER A 223 14.02 7.92 -28.38
N ILE A 224 14.13 9.03 -27.64
CA ILE A 224 14.10 10.39 -28.22
C ILE A 224 15.39 10.67 -29.01
N PHE A 225 16.57 10.29 -28.48
CA PHE A 225 17.85 10.48 -29.17
C PHE A 225 17.95 9.69 -30.48
N LEU A 226 17.34 8.51 -30.57
CA LEU A 226 17.29 7.73 -31.81
C LEU A 226 16.37 8.36 -32.87
N ASN A 227 15.26 8.99 -32.45
CA ASN A 227 14.32 9.65 -33.37
C ASN A 227 14.81 11.02 -33.88
N LEU A 228 15.78 11.66 -33.21
CA LEU A 228 16.35 12.95 -33.63
C LEU A 228 17.60 12.80 -34.52
N ASN A 229 18.15 11.60 -34.65
CA ASN A 229 19.32 11.29 -35.49
C ASN A 229 18.95 10.59 -36.81
N LEU A 230 17.67 10.66 -37.20
CA LEU A 230 17.11 10.24 -38.49
C LEU A 230 16.45 11.45 -39.17
#